data_AF-A0AAW4YM50-F1
#
_entry.id   AF-A0AAW4YM50-F1
#
_cell.length_a   1.000
_cell.length_b   1.000
_cell.length_c   1.000
_cell.angle_alpha   90.00
_cell.angle_beta   90.00
_cell.angle_gamma   90.00
#
_symmetry.space_group_name_H-M   'P 1'
#
loop_
_entity.id
_entity.type
_entity.pdbx_description
1 polymer ?
#
loop_
_entity_poly.entity_id
_entity_poly.type
_entity_poly.pdbx_seq_one_letter_code
_entity_poly.pdbx_strand_id
1 'polypeptide(L)'
;METLEKMPFEAQHKIFKRLAEIADSKSLTKEEQEKYDNSMMVMWDNYAVYKHAEEKGIEKGMEKGRKEIALNLLTYNTPIDVIAKSTGLSIEEIKKLEQ
;
A
#
# COMPACT_ATOMS: atom_id res chain seq x y z
N MET A 1 -12.60 -13.26 -25.19
CA MET A 1 -11.95 -12.38 -24.20
C MET A 1 -11.90 -10.94 -24.71
N GLU A 2 -11.44 -10.68 -25.94
CA GLU A 2 -11.40 -9.31 -26.51
C GLU A 2 -12.71 -8.52 -26.51
N THR A 3 -13.87 -9.17 -26.69
CA THR A 3 -15.16 -8.48 -26.72
C THR A 3 -15.61 -7.99 -25.35
N LEU A 4 -15.16 -8.65 -24.27
CA LEU A 4 -15.48 -8.25 -22.91
C LEU A 4 -14.70 -7.01 -22.51
N GLU A 5 -13.41 -7.00 -22.82
CA GLU A 5 -12.47 -5.91 -22.54
C GLU A 5 -12.81 -4.62 -23.28
N LYS A 6 -13.47 -4.72 -24.44
CA LYS A 6 -13.92 -3.57 -25.25
C LYS A 6 -15.25 -2.96 -24.76
N MET A 7 -15.95 -3.57 -23.79
CA MET A 7 -17.20 -3.04 -23.27
C MET A 7 -16.97 -1.94 -22.22
N PRO A 8 -17.87 -0.95 -22.09
CA PRO A 8 -17.86 0.00 -20.99
C PRO A 8 -17.88 -0.71 -19.62
N PHE A 9 -17.16 -0.17 -18.64
CA PHE A 9 -17.00 -0.77 -17.31
C PHE A 9 -18.34 -1.14 -16.65
N GLU A 10 -19.36 -0.30 -16.80
CA GLU A 10 -20.71 -0.54 -16.26
C GLU A 10 -21.41 -1.76 -16.90
N ALA A 11 -21.16 -2.02 -18.18
CA ALA A 11 -21.70 -3.19 -18.87
C ALA A 11 -20.97 -4.47 -18.47
N GLN A 12 -19.64 -4.41 -18.33
CA GLN A 12 -18.85 -5.50 -17.77
C GLN A 12 -19.32 -5.84 -16.36
N HIS A 13 -19.47 -4.82 -15.50
CA HIS A 13 -19.91 -4.98 -14.11
C HIS A 13 -21.30 -5.63 -13.99
N LYS A 14 -22.26 -5.24 -14.83
CA LYS A 14 -23.60 -5.86 -14.86
C LYS A 14 -23.56 -7.34 -15.28
N ILE A 15 -22.68 -7.69 -16.23
CA ILE A 15 -22.50 -9.09 -16.65
C ILE A 15 -21.88 -9.90 -15.52
N PHE A 16 -20.84 -9.40 -14.87
CA PHE A 16 -20.22 -10.06 -13.72
C PHE A 16 -21.17 -10.22 -12.54
N LYS A 17 -21.99 -9.20 -12.24
CA LYS A 17 -23.00 -9.28 -11.17
C LYS A 17 -24.04 -10.36 -11.46
N ARG A 18 -24.53 -10.45 -12.70
CA ARG A 18 -25.49 -11.48 -13.09
C ARG A 18 -24.88 -12.88 -13.09
N LEU A 19 -23.60 -13.01 -13.47
CA LEU A 19 -22.87 -14.28 -13.38
C LEU A 19 -22.66 -14.69 -11.92
N ALA A 20 -22.35 -13.76 -11.02
CA ALA A 20 -22.24 -14.01 -9.58
C ALA A 20 -23.58 -14.44 -8.98
N GLU A 21 -24.69 -13.75 -9.30
CA GLU A 21 -26.03 -14.12 -8.85
C GLU A 21 -26.47 -15.50 -9.37
N ILE A 22 -26.09 -15.87 -10.60
CA ILE A 22 -26.37 -17.20 -11.17
C ILE A 22 -25.50 -18.28 -10.50
N ALA A 23 -24.22 -17.99 -10.22
CA ALA A 23 -23.33 -18.88 -9.49
C ALA A 23 -23.82 -19.13 -8.05
N ASP A 24 -24.30 -18.10 -7.37
CA ASP A 24 -24.93 -18.23 -6.04
C ASP A 24 -26.21 -19.08 -6.09
N SER A 25 -27.00 -18.97 -7.17
CA SER A 25 -28.26 -19.73 -7.32
C SER A 25 -28.08 -21.24 -7.58
N LYS A 26 -26.88 -21.65 -8.04
CA LYS A 26 -26.51 -23.05 -8.25
C LYS A 26 -25.31 -23.37 -7.38
N SER A 27 -25.59 -23.79 -6.15
CA SER A 27 -24.64 -24.26 -5.15
C SER A 27 -23.42 -24.95 -5.77
N LEU A 28 -22.26 -24.31 -5.63
CA LEU A 28 -20.94 -24.87 -5.98
C LEU A 28 -20.80 -26.26 -5.37
N THR A 29 -20.15 -27.17 -6.08
CA THR A 29 -19.70 -28.43 -5.46
C THR A 29 -18.68 -28.10 -4.37
N LYS A 30 -18.50 -28.99 -3.38
CA LYS A 30 -17.54 -28.77 -2.28
C LYS A 30 -16.12 -28.45 -2.79
N GLU A 31 -15.72 -29.08 -3.90
CA GLU A 31 -14.41 -28.85 -4.52
C GLU A 31 -14.30 -27.45 -5.14
N GLU A 32 -15.35 -26.93 -5.75
CA GLU A 32 -15.36 -25.58 -6.32
C GLU A 32 -15.40 -24.50 -5.23
N GLN A 33 -16.12 -24.76 -4.13
CA GLN A 33 -16.12 -23.90 -2.96
C GLN A 33 -14.74 -23.85 -2.29
N GLU A 34 -14.08 -25.00 -2.13
CA GLU A 34 -12.72 -25.07 -1.58
C GLU A 34 -11.70 -24.33 -2.45
N LYS A 35 -11.80 -24.45 -3.79
CA LYS A 35 -10.96 -23.69 -4.73
C LYS A 35 -11.21 -22.18 -4.64
N TYR A 36 -12.47 -21.77 -4.47
CA TYR A 36 -12.83 -20.37 -4.26
C TYR A 36 -12.25 -19.83 -2.95
N ASP A 37 -12.44 -20.55 -1.85
CA ASP A 37 -11.94 -20.16 -0.53
C ASP A 37 -10.41 -20.07 -0.52
N ASN A 38 -9.72 -21.03 -1.15
CA ASN A 38 -8.27 -21.00 -1.31
C ASN A 38 -7.79 -19.80 -2.14
N SER A 39 -8.48 -19.50 -3.24
CA SER A 39 -8.17 -18.34 -4.08
C SER A 39 -8.37 -17.03 -3.32
N MET A 40 -9.42 -16.95 -2.50
CA MET A 40 -9.69 -15.82 -1.63
C MET A 40 -8.58 -15.68 -0.59
N MET A 41 -8.20 -16.74 0.13
CA MET A 41 -7.10 -16.68 1.11
C MET A 41 -5.81 -16.15 0.48
N VAL A 42 -5.41 -16.67 -0.68
CA VAL A 42 -4.21 -16.19 -1.40
C VAL A 42 -4.33 -14.71 -1.76
N MET A 43 -5.51 -14.26 -2.21
CA MET A 43 -5.74 -12.84 -2.50
C MET A 43 -5.57 -11.96 -1.25
N TRP A 44 -6.11 -12.40 -0.11
CA TRP A 44 -6.02 -11.67 1.15
C TRP A 44 -4.60 -11.62 1.70
N ASP A 45 -3.86 -12.73 1.64
CA ASP A 45 -2.45 -12.78 2.02
C ASP A 45 -1.61 -11.82 1.16
N ASN A 46 -1.80 -11.85 -0.16
CA ASN A 46 -1.12 -10.95 -1.08
C ASN A 46 -1.47 -9.48 -0.79
N TYR A 47 -2.74 -9.17 -0.53
CA TYR A 47 -3.17 -7.83 -0.17
C TYR A 47 -2.50 -7.36 1.13
N ALA A 48 -2.46 -8.21 2.15
CA ALA A 48 -1.83 -7.90 3.43
C ALA A 48 -0.32 -7.63 3.27
N VAL A 49 0.38 -8.47 2.51
CA VAL A 49 1.81 -8.28 2.20
C VAL A 49 2.05 -6.97 1.46
N TYR A 50 1.26 -6.69 0.42
CA TYR A 50 1.40 -5.48 -0.37
C TYR A 50 1.17 -4.23 0.46
N LYS A 51 0.06 -4.19 1.21
CA LYS A 51 -0.29 -3.06 2.07
C LYS A 51 0.78 -2.80 3.12
N HIS A 52 1.28 -3.86 3.77
CA HIS A 52 2.37 -3.72 4.75
C HIS A 52 3.65 -3.19 4.10
N ALA A 53 4.00 -3.67 2.90
CA ALA A 53 5.17 -3.20 2.17
C ALA A 53 5.05 -1.72 1.76
N GLU A 54 3.87 -1.29 1.33
CA GLU A 54 3.58 0.11 0.99
C GLU A 54 3.70 1.03 2.22
N GLU A 55 3.01 0.70 3.31
CA GLU A 55 3.05 1.48 4.57
C GLU A 55 4.48 1.61 5.09
N LYS A 56 5.23 0.50 5.15
CA LYS A 56 6.63 0.48 5.57
C LYS A 56 7.54 1.24 4.61
N GLY A 57 7.23 1.22 3.31
CA GLY A 57 7.95 1.97 2.29
C GLY A 57 7.80 3.48 2.48
N ILE A 58 6.57 3.94 2.72
CA ILE A 58 6.26 5.35 2.99
C ILE A 58 6.95 5.82 4.27
N GLU A 59 6.84 5.05 5.37
CA GLU A 59 7.46 5.41 6.65
C GLU A 59 8.98 5.55 6.52
N LYS A 60 9.64 4.56 5.89
CA LYS A 60 11.09 4.62 5.62
C LYS A 60 11.46 5.79 4.71
N GLY A 61 10.63 6.09 3.70
CA GLY A 61 10.83 7.22 2.80
C GLY A 61 10.78 8.56 3.55
N MET A 62 9.77 8.74 4.40
CA MET A 62 9.62 9.93 5.24
C MET A 62 10.77 10.07 6.23
N GLU A 63 11.20 8.99 6.89
CA GLU A 63 12.35 9.01 7.80
C GLU A 63 13.64 9.42 7.09
N LYS A 64 13.92 8.83 5.91
CA LYS A 64 15.09 9.19 5.10
C LYS A 64 15.04 10.65 4.65
N GLY A 65 13.89 11.10 4.15
CA GLY A 65 13.71 12.49 3.71
C GLY A 65 13.93 13.49 4.84
N ARG A 66 13.42 13.21 6.05
CA ARG A 66 13.68 14.05 7.24
C ARG A 66 15.17 14.16 7.57
N LYS A 67 15.90 13.03 7.52
CA LYS A 67 17.36 13.01 7.78
C LYS A 67 18.14 13.76 6.71
N GLU A 68 17.78 13.61 5.44
CA GLU A 68 18.41 14.33 4.34
C GLU A 68 18.20 15.84 4.44
N ILE A 69 16.99 16.28 4.76
CA ILE A 69 16.70 17.70 5.02
C ILE A 69 17.51 18.21 6.21
N ALA A 70 17.59 17.44 7.30
CA ALA A 70 18.38 17.83 8.47
C ALA A 70 19.87 17.99 8.14
N LEU A 71 20.45 17.05 7.38
CA LEU A 71 21.83 17.14 6.91
C LEU A 71 22.06 18.40 6.07
N ASN A 72 21.18 18.66 5.10
CA ASN A 72 21.28 19.87 4.28
C ASN A 72 21.20 21.14 5.14
N LEU A 73 20.28 21.21 6.11
CA LEU A 73 20.18 22.38 7.00
C LEU A 73 21.41 22.55 7.90
N LEU A 74 22.02 21.46 8.35
CA LEU A 74 23.30 21.50 9.08
C LEU A 74 24.41 22.10 8.20
N THR A 75 24.48 21.76 6.91
CA THR A 75 25.47 22.38 5.99
C THR A 75 25.29 23.89 5.83
N TYR A 76 24.06 24.39 6.02
CA TYR A 76 23.77 25.82 6.00
C TYR A 76 24.00 26.50 7.36
N ASN A 77 24.59 25.81 8.34
CA ASN A 77 24.77 26.26 9.72
C ASN A 77 23.46 26.69 10.39
N THR A 78 22.35 26.02 10.04
CA THR A 78 21.05 26.29 10.65
C THR A 78 21.05 25.81 12.11
N PRO A 79 20.52 26.59 13.08
CA PRO A 79 20.45 26.17 14.47
C PRO A 79 19.69 24.84 14.68
N ILE A 80 20.23 23.96 15.53
CA ILE A 80 19.69 22.61 15.76
C ILE A 80 18.23 22.63 16.24
N ASP A 81 17.83 23.63 17.02
CA ASP A 81 16.46 23.79 17.50
C ASP A 81 15.47 24.09 16.35
N VAL A 82 15.91 24.84 15.34
CA VAL A 82 15.14 25.12 14.13
C VAL A 82 15.06 23.87 13.26
N ILE A 83 16.14 23.11 13.12
CA ILE A 83 16.16 21.85 12.37
C ILE A 83 15.20 20.83 13.01
N ALA A 84 15.23 20.69 14.34
CA ALA A 84 14.34 19.81 15.08
C ALA A 84 12.87 20.15 14.85
N LYS A 85 12.52 21.45 14.93
CA LYS A 85 11.15 21.92 14.67
C LYS A 85 10.71 21.70 13.22
N SER A 86 11.63 21.88 12.26
CA SER A 86 11.32 21.81 10.83
C SER A 86 11.20 20.37 10.32
N THR A 87 12.02 19.46 10.85
CA THR A 87 12.07 18.06 10.41
C THR A 87 11.27 17.13 11.31
N GLY A 88 10.94 17.54 12.54
CA GLY A 88 10.31 16.66 13.53
C GLY A 88 11.24 15.59 14.09
N LEU A 89 12.56 15.71 13.86
CA LEU A 89 13.58 14.88 14.50
C LEU A 89 13.92 15.42 15.89
N SER A 90 14.33 14.53 16.79
CA SER A 90 14.86 14.92 18.08
C SER A 90 16.25 15.56 17.95
N ILE A 91 16.62 16.38 18.93
CA ILE A 91 17.95 17.01 19.00
C ILE A 91 19.05 15.93 19.04
N GLU A 92 18.81 14.80 19.70
CA GLU A 92 19.76 13.69 19.76
C GLU A 92 19.98 13.03 18.40
N GLU A 93 18.92 12.82 17.62
CA GLU A 93 19.02 12.29 16.26
C GLU A 93 19.80 13.23 15.35
N ILE A 94 19.56 14.54 15.44
CA ILE A 94 20.27 15.53 14.64
C ILE A 94 21.76 15.57 15.01
N LYS A 95 22.10 15.52 16.30
CA LYS A 95 23.51 15.44 16.75
C LYS A 95 24.22 14.17 16.28
N LYS A 96 23.50 13.05 16.15
CA LYS A 96 24.04 11.81 15.57
C LYS A 96 24.30 11.92 14.06
N LEU A 97 23.61 12.83 13.36
CA LEU A 97 23.86 13.09 11.93
C LEU A 97 25.06 14.03 11.71
N GLU A 98 25.46 14.78 12.74
CA GLU A 98 26.62 15.68 12.73
C GLU A 98 27.95 14.96 13.02
N GLN A 99 27.90 13.76 13.63
CA GLN A 99 29.06 12.90 13.92
C GLN A 99 29.49 12.07 12.72
#